data_AF-R7FMP9-F1
#
_entry.id   AF-R7FMP9-F1
#
_cell.length_a   1.000
_cell.length_b   1.000
_cell.length_c   1.000
_cell.angle_alpha   90.00
_cell.angle_beta   90.00
_cell.angle_gamma   90.00
#
_symmetry.space_group_name_H-M   'P 1'
#
loop_
_entity.id
_entity.type
_entity.pdbx_description
1 polymer ?
#
loop_
_entity_poly.entity_id
_entity_poly.type
_entity_poly.pdbx_seq_one_letter_code
_entity_poly.pdbx_strand_id
1 'polypeptide(L)'
;MKVKYYLRYMDDMLLFHRNKKELKKIKNEIELKLKKEGLNLKENWQLFKVDSRPVDFIGYRYYRGYTTLRRGNFLRIKRRAKRIYKRNKVTLTDASAMISYYGWLKHCNSYNFNQKYIRPYIDINKLKGVVSYANRKFNKTK
;
A
#
# COMPACT_ATOMS: atom_id res chain seq x y z
N MET A 1 -13.26 6.33 26.20
CA MET A 1 -14.05 6.19 24.96
C MET A 1 -13.58 4.95 24.21
N LYS A 2 -14.42 3.91 24.07
CA LYS A 2 -14.08 2.68 23.34
C LYS A 2 -14.75 2.72 21.97
N VAL A 3 -14.03 3.13 20.94
CA VAL A 3 -14.45 2.90 19.56
C VAL A 3 -14.14 1.44 19.25
N LYS A 4 -15.18 0.62 19.05
CA LYS A 4 -15.02 -0.84 18.90
C LYS A 4 -14.14 -1.21 17.70
N TYR A 5 -14.16 -0.39 16.65
CA TYR A 5 -13.44 -0.62 15.40
C TYR A 5 -12.58 0.60 15.06
N TYR A 6 -11.34 0.57 15.55
CA TYR A 6 -10.34 1.61 15.35
C TYR A 6 -9.05 0.96 14.84
N LEU A 7 -8.51 1.50 13.75
CA LEU A 7 -7.19 1.14 13.24
C LEU A 7 -6.32 2.40 13.27
N ARG A 8 -5.07 2.23 13.71
CA ARG A 8 -4.04 3.27 13.69
C ARG A 8 -2.79 2.70 13.06
N TYR A 9 -2.22 3.43 12.11
CA TYR A 9 -0.87 3.19 11.63
C TYR A 9 -0.11 4.51 11.65
N MET A 10 0.79 4.67 12.62
CA MET A 10 1.46 5.95 12.91
C MET A 10 0.42 7.08 13.08
N ASP A 11 0.42 8.05 12.18
CA ASP A 11 -0.49 9.21 12.18
C ASP A 11 -1.81 8.94 11.44
N ASP A 12 -1.88 7.89 10.62
CA ASP A 12 -3.09 7.54 9.88
C ASP A 12 -4.08 6.80 10.79
N MET A 13 -5.24 7.42 11.01
CA MET A 13 -6.31 6.91 11.85
C MET A 13 -7.55 6.57 11.02
N LEU A 14 -8.15 5.41 11.29
CA LEU A 14 -9.37 4.96 10.64
C LEU A 14 -10.37 4.48 11.70
N LEU A 15 -11.54 5.13 11.73
CA LEU A 15 -12.58 4.89 12.73
C LEU A 15 -13.87 4.44 12.04
N PHE A 16 -14.47 3.37 12.56
CA PHE A 16 -15.74 2.86 12.08
C PHE A 16 -16.81 2.92 13.17
N HIS A 17 -17.98 3.43 12.79
CA HIS A 17 -19.14 3.46 13.66
C HIS A 17 -20.43 3.49 12.84
N ARG A 18 -21.53 3.00 13.42
CA ARG A 18 -22.86 3.01 12.79
C ARG A 18 -23.52 4.39 12.75
N ASN A 19 -23.19 5.25 13.71
CA ASN A 19 -23.77 6.60 13.85
C ASN A 19 -22.74 7.68 13.49
N LYS A 20 -23.10 8.52 12.50
CA LYS A 20 -22.30 9.67 12.03
C LYS A 20 -22.09 10.75 13.10
N LYS A 21 -23.09 10.99 13.96
CA LYS A 21 -23.01 12.00 15.03
C LYS A 21 -21.96 11.62 16.07
N GLU A 22 -21.92 10.34 16.44
CA GLU A 22 -20.89 9.78 17.34
C GLU A 22 -19.48 9.93 16.75
N LEU A 23 -19.28 9.64 15.45
CA LEU A 23 -17.97 9.84 14.81
C LEU A 23 -17.49 11.30 14.86
N LYS A 24 -18.41 12.26 14.70
CA LYS A 24 -18.08 13.68 14.84
C LYS A 24 -17.70 14.03 16.27
N LYS A 25 -18.43 13.51 17.27
CA LYS A 25 -18.09 13.69 18.69
C LYS A 25 -16.68 13.14 18.99
N ILE A 26 -16.41 11.90 18.55
CA ILE A 26 -15.11 11.26 18.68
C ILE A 26 -14.00 12.11 18.04
N LYS A 27 -14.22 12.61 16.80
CA LYS A 27 -13.24 13.48 16.12
C LYS A 27 -12.93 14.73 16.92
N ASN A 28 -13.94 15.39 17.48
CA ASN A 28 -13.75 16.61 18.26
C ASN A 28 -12.97 16.34 19.55
N GLU A 29 -13.23 15.21 20.21
CA GLU A 29 -12.45 14.77 21.39
C GLU A 29 -10.99 14.48 21.04
N ILE A 30 -10.73 13.83 19.90
CA ILE A 30 -9.37 13.58 19.40
C ILE A 30 -8.65 14.90 19.12
N GLU A 31 -9.31 15.84 18.45
CA GLU A 31 -8.74 17.15 18.12
C GLU A 31 -8.40 17.96 19.38
N LEU A 32 -9.27 17.94 20.40
CA LEU A 32 -8.99 18.60 21.67
C LEU A 32 -7.77 17.99 22.37
N LYS A 33 -7.60 16.66 22.33
CA LYS A 33 -6.42 15.99 22.88
C LYS A 33 -5.15 16.34 22.13
N LEU A 34 -5.19 16.27 20.79
CA LEU A 34 -4.04 16.62 19.96
C LEU A 34 -3.61 18.07 20.18
N LYS A 35 -4.55 19.01 20.31
CA LYS A 35 -4.24 20.42 20.60
C LYS A 35 -3.49 20.61 21.91
N LYS A 36 -3.77 19.80 22.95
CA LYS A 36 -3.02 19.85 24.22
C LYS A 36 -1.57 19.41 24.05
N GLU A 37 -1.29 18.59 23.05
CA GLU A 37 0.06 18.13 22.68
C GLU A 37 0.72 19.04 21.62
N GLY A 38 0.09 20.16 21.25
CA GLY A 38 0.58 21.05 20.20
C GLY A 38 0.40 20.51 18.77
N LEU A 39 -0.40 19.46 18.60
CA LEU A 39 -0.64 18.80 17.32
C LEU A 39 -1.99 19.21 16.74
N ASN A 40 -2.05 19.29 15.41
CA ASN A 40 -3.28 19.62 14.67
C ASN A 40 -3.66 18.48 13.74
N LEU A 41 -4.96 18.18 13.66
CA LEU A 41 -5.48 17.20 12.72
C LEU A 41 -5.54 17.82 11.32
N LYS A 42 -5.01 17.10 10.33
CA LYS A 42 -4.97 17.57 8.94
C LYS A 42 -6.39 17.77 8.38
N GLU A 43 -6.62 18.89 7.69
CA GLU A 43 -7.95 19.31 7.21
C GLU A 43 -8.60 18.37 6.18
N ASN A 44 -7.79 17.53 5.53
CA ASN A 44 -8.25 16.61 4.47
C ASN A 44 -8.89 15.31 4.99
N TRP A 45 -9.27 15.25 6.27
CA TRP A 45 -10.01 14.12 6.82
C TRP A 45 -11.39 14.01 6.16
N GLN A 46 -11.94 12.78 6.12
CA GLN A 46 -13.19 12.53 5.41
C GLN A 46 -14.11 11.60 6.21
N LEU A 47 -15.40 11.89 6.18
CA LEU A 47 -16.45 11.10 6.82
C LEU A 47 -17.49 10.67 5.77
N PHE A 48 -17.57 9.37 5.54
CA PHE A 48 -18.36 8.79 4.45
C PHE A 48 -18.86 7.39 4.82
N LYS A 49 -19.84 6.88 4.08
CA LYS A 49 -20.33 5.50 4.25
C LYS A 49 -19.35 4.54 3.57
N VAL A 50 -19.01 3.43 4.20
CA VAL A 50 -18.08 2.43 3.64
C VAL A 50 -18.55 1.90 2.27
N ASP A 51 -19.86 1.94 2.02
CA ASP A 51 -20.46 1.44 0.77
C ASP A 51 -20.42 2.44 -0.38
N SER A 52 -20.24 3.73 -0.10
CA SER A 52 -20.26 4.75 -1.16
C SER A 52 -18.95 4.81 -1.93
N ARG A 53 -17.84 4.34 -1.35
CA ARG A 53 -16.51 4.34 -1.97
C ARG A 53 -15.56 3.42 -1.18
N PRO A 54 -14.49 2.90 -1.81
CA PRO A 54 -13.51 2.10 -1.08
C PRO A 54 -12.84 2.87 0.06
N VAL A 55 -12.45 2.14 1.09
CA VAL A 55 -11.61 2.67 2.16
C VAL A 55 -10.16 2.58 1.71
N ASP A 56 -9.48 3.72 1.65
CA ASP A 56 -8.06 3.78 1.27
C ASP A 56 -7.18 3.83 2.53
N PHE A 57 -6.33 2.82 2.72
CA PHE A 57 -5.47 2.70 3.91
C PHE A 57 -4.17 1.93 3.59
N ILE A 58 -3.03 2.47 4.05
CA ILE A 58 -1.67 1.89 3.89
C ILE A 58 -1.40 1.41 2.44
N GLY A 59 -1.79 2.22 1.45
CA GLY A 59 -1.51 1.95 0.03
C GLY A 59 -2.44 0.93 -0.66
N TYR A 60 -3.48 0.45 0.03
CA TYR A 60 -4.54 -0.39 -0.52
C TYR A 60 -5.89 0.31 -0.48
N ARG A 61 -6.79 -0.13 -1.37
CA ARG A 61 -8.19 0.25 -1.41
C ARG A 61 -9.04 -0.97 -1.14
N TYR A 62 -9.75 -0.94 -0.02
CA TYR A 62 -10.60 -2.01 0.46
C TYR A 62 -12.04 -1.77 0.01
N TYR A 63 -12.61 -2.76 -0.67
CA TYR A 63 -14.01 -2.82 -1.07
C TYR A 63 -14.69 -3.95 -0.30
N ARG A 64 -16.02 -4.06 -0.43
CA ARG A 64 -16.70 -5.28 0.01
C ARG A 64 -16.30 -6.44 -0.89
N GLY A 65 -15.63 -7.43 -0.31
CA GLY A 65 -15.26 -8.69 -0.96
C GLY A 65 -13.93 -8.68 -1.73
N TYR A 66 -13.32 -7.53 -1.98
CA TYR A 66 -12.02 -7.47 -2.67
C TYR A 66 -11.18 -6.27 -2.26
N THR A 67 -9.87 -6.38 -2.49
CA THR A 67 -8.87 -5.35 -2.18
C THR A 67 -8.08 -5.07 -3.44
N THR A 68 -7.90 -3.79 -3.76
CA THR A 68 -7.03 -3.37 -4.88
C THR A 68 -5.91 -2.49 -4.38
N LEU A 69 -4.88 -2.30 -5.20
CA LEU A 69 -3.79 -1.39 -4.90
C LEU A 69 -4.20 0.07 -5.16
N ARG A 70 -3.67 1.02 -4.38
CA ARG A 70 -3.83 2.46 -4.64
C ARG A 70 -3.26 2.81 -6.02
N ARG A 71 -3.93 3.69 -6.78
CA ARG A 71 -3.57 4.06 -8.16
C ARG A 71 -2.11 4.48 -8.33
N GLY A 72 -1.57 5.26 -7.38
CA GLY A 72 -0.16 5.68 -7.42
C GLY A 72 0.81 4.50 -7.36
N ASN A 73 0.57 3.57 -6.44
CA ASN A 73 1.34 2.33 -6.31
C ASN A 73 1.23 1.48 -7.59
N PHE A 74 0.00 1.29 -8.09
CA PHE A 74 -0.27 0.59 -9.34
C PHE A 74 0.55 1.15 -10.51
N LEU A 75 0.50 2.46 -10.71
CA LEU A 75 1.20 3.12 -11.82
C LEU A 75 2.72 3.02 -11.68
N ARG A 76 3.24 3.15 -10.45
CA ARG A 76 4.67 3.03 -10.16
C ARG A 76 5.21 1.65 -10.55
N ILE A 77 4.52 0.59 -10.12
CA ILE A 77 4.94 -0.79 -10.41
C ILE A 77 4.91 -1.03 -11.92
N LYS A 78 3.80 -0.68 -12.59
CA LYS A 78 3.65 -0.82 -14.05
C LYS A 78 4.76 -0.10 -14.82
N ARG A 79 5.02 1.17 -14.48
CA ARG A 79 6.06 1.97 -15.16
C ARG A 79 7.44 1.39 -14.96
N ARG A 80 7.76 0.91 -13.76
CA ARG A 80 9.05 0.28 -13.48
C ARG A 80 9.22 -1.00 -14.28
N ALA A 81 8.19 -1.85 -14.35
CA ALA A 81 8.22 -3.08 -15.12
C ALA A 81 8.53 -2.81 -16.61
N LYS A 82 7.80 -1.87 -17.21
CA LYS A 82 8.01 -1.47 -18.61
C LYS A 82 9.39 -0.84 -18.85
N ARG A 83 9.91 -0.07 -17.89
CA ARG A 83 11.25 0.54 -18.00
C ARG A 83 12.35 -0.51 -18.01
N ILE A 84 12.29 -1.49 -17.11
CA ILE A 84 13.25 -2.59 -17.03
C ILE A 84 13.25 -3.38 -18.35
N TYR A 85 12.05 -3.71 -18.85
CA TYR A 85 11.89 -4.41 -20.12
C TYR A 85 12.48 -3.64 -21.30
N LYS A 86 12.15 -2.35 -21.45
CA LYS A 86 12.68 -1.51 -22.53
C LYS A 86 14.21 -1.39 -22.53
N ARG A 87 14.84 -1.42 -21.36
CA ARG A 87 16.30 -1.34 -21.23
C ARG A 87 17.00 -2.67 -21.59
N ASN A 88 16.25 -3.77 -21.67
CA ASN A 88 16.76 -5.14 -21.91
C ASN A 88 17.90 -5.57 -20.98
N LYS A 89 17.99 -4.96 -19.78
CA LYS A 89 19.02 -5.26 -18.77
C LYS A 89 18.41 -5.10 -17.39
N VAL A 90 18.53 -6.12 -16.56
CA VAL A 90 18.07 -6.12 -15.17
C VAL A 90 19.25 -5.83 -14.25
N THR A 91 19.13 -4.80 -13.41
CA THR A 91 20.10 -4.54 -12.33
C THR A 91 19.64 -5.20 -11.04
N LEU A 92 20.55 -5.40 -10.09
CA LEU A 92 20.20 -5.89 -8.76
C LEU A 92 19.14 -5.01 -8.08
N THR A 93 19.29 -3.69 -8.18
CA THR A 93 18.33 -2.72 -7.62
C THR A 93 16.94 -2.85 -8.22
N ASP A 94 16.85 -3.15 -9.52
CA ASP A 94 15.57 -3.37 -10.19
C ASP A 94 14.94 -4.71 -9.81
N ALA A 95 15.75 -5.77 -9.70
CA ALA A 95 15.28 -7.06 -9.22
C ALA A 95 14.71 -6.95 -7.79
N SER A 96 15.46 -6.35 -6.86
CA SER A 96 15.02 -6.15 -5.48
C SER A 96 13.75 -5.30 -5.40
N ALA A 97 13.67 -4.19 -6.14
CA ALA A 97 12.49 -3.34 -6.15
C ALA A 97 11.25 -4.07 -6.67
N MET A 98 11.38 -4.82 -7.76
CA MET A 98 10.26 -5.57 -8.34
C MET A 98 9.82 -6.74 -7.46
N ILE A 99 10.73 -7.39 -6.73
CA ILE A 99 10.37 -8.41 -5.73
C ILE A 99 9.59 -7.78 -4.57
N SER A 100 10.04 -6.62 -4.08
CA SER A 100 9.30 -5.86 -3.06
C SER A 100 7.88 -5.53 -3.55
N TYR A 101 7.75 -5.03 -4.78
CA TYR A 101 6.45 -4.76 -5.40
C TYR A 101 5.60 -6.01 -5.62
N TYR A 102 6.21 -7.15 -5.91
CA TYR A 102 5.49 -8.40 -6.03
C TYR A 102 4.80 -8.80 -4.72
N GLY A 103 5.40 -8.48 -3.56
CA GLY A 103 4.75 -8.61 -2.26
C GLY A 103 3.43 -7.84 -2.18
N TRP A 104 3.41 -6.58 -2.62
CA TRP A 104 2.18 -5.78 -2.68
C TRP A 104 1.11 -6.40 -3.55
N LEU A 105 1.50 -6.98 -4.69
CA LEU A 105 0.56 -7.61 -5.62
C LEU A 105 0.01 -8.93 -5.05
N LYS A 106 0.80 -9.66 -4.26
CA LYS A 106 0.35 -10.91 -3.61
C LYS A 106 -0.78 -10.68 -2.59
N HIS A 107 -0.81 -9.52 -1.93
CA HIS A 107 -1.78 -9.20 -0.89
C HIS A 107 -2.99 -8.38 -1.37
N CYS A 108 -3.24 -8.32 -2.68
CA CYS A 108 -4.46 -7.73 -3.24
C CYS A 108 -4.97 -8.52 -4.44
N ASN A 109 -6.21 -8.26 -4.86
CA ASN A 109 -6.82 -8.83 -6.06
C ASN A 109 -6.15 -8.23 -7.30
N SER A 110 -4.99 -8.77 -7.65
CA SER A 110 -4.09 -8.25 -8.69
C SER A 110 -3.93 -9.19 -9.88
N TYR A 111 -4.70 -10.28 -9.96
CA TYR A 111 -4.54 -11.31 -11.00
C TYR A 111 -4.51 -10.72 -12.42
N ASN A 112 -5.58 -10.01 -12.81
CA ASN A 112 -5.67 -9.37 -14.13
C ASN A 112 -4.56 -8.33 -14.36
N PHE A 113 -4.13 -7.63 -13.31
CA PHE A 113 -3.02 -6.70 -13.38
C PHE A 113 -1.70 -7.39 -13.66
N ASN A 114 -1.41 -8.48 -12.95
CA ASN A 114 -0.20 -9.28 -13.12
C ASN A 114 -0.11 -9.84 -14.54
N GLN A 115 -1.22 -10.42 -15.04
CA GLN A 115 -1.29 -10.98 -16.39
C GLN A 115 -1.03 -9.91 -17.46
N LYS A 116 -1.59 -8.71 -17.31
CA LYS A 116 -1.54 -7.67 -18.35
C LYS A 116 -0.28 -6.80 -18.29
N TYR A 117 0.23 -6.50 -17.10
CA TYR A 117 1.22 -5.44 -16.92
C TYR A 117 2.53 -5.87 -16.27
N ILE A 118 2.63 -7.10 -15.77
CA ILE A 118 3.85 -7.59 -15.11
C ILE A 118 4.44 -8.75 -15.90
N ARG A 119 3.70 -9.86 -16.03
CA ARG A 119 4.16 -11.08 -16.69
C ARG A 119 4.68 -10.89 -18.12
N PRO A 120 4.11 -10.03 -18.97
CA PRO A 120 4.62 -9.82 -20.33
C PRO A 120 5.99 -9.14 -20.38
N TYR A 121 6.40 -8.48 -19.30
CA TYR A 121 7.61 -7.65 -19.28
C TYR A 121 8.68 -8.21 -18.36
N ILE A 122 8.29 -8.95 -17.31
CA ILE A 122 9.17 -9.39 -16.24
C ILE A 122 8.78 -10.80 -15.77
N ASP A 123 9.81 -11.63 -15.61
CA ASP A 123 9.73 -12.91 -14.91
C ASP A 123 10.23 -12.75 -13.46
N ILE A 124 9.32 -12.85 -12.50
CA ILE A 124 9.61 -12.70 -11.07
C ILE A 124 10.59 -13.77 -10.56
N ASN A 125 10.58 -14.98 -11.11
CA ASN A 125 11.47 -16.05 -10.66
C ASN A 125 12.91 -15.76 -11.10
N LYS A 126 13.10 -15.26 -12.32
CA LYS A 126 14.43 -14.79 -12.78
C LYS A 126 14.95 -13.67 -11.88
N LEU A 127 14.11 -12.72 -11.49
CA LEU A 127 14.50 -11.64 -10.58
C LEU A 127 14.93 -12.16 -9.20
N LYS A 128 14.20 -13.13 -8.63
CA LYS A 128 14.60 -13.79 -7.37
C LYS A 128 15.97 -14.45 -7.49
N GLY A 129 16.25 -15.09 -8.63
CA GLY A 129 17.56 -15.67 -8.95
C GLY A 129 18.68 -14.63 -8.92
N VAL A 130 18.48 -13.46 -9.55
CA VAL A 130 19.45 -12.35 -9.56
C VAL A 130 19.78 -11.89 -8.13
N VAL A 131 18.76 -11.67 -7.30
CA VAL A 131 18.96 -11.26 -5.90
C VAL A 131 19.66 -12.34 -5.08
N SER A 132 19.25 -13.61 -5.26
CA SER A 132 19.88 -14.73 -4.56
C SER A 132 21.37 -14.88 -4.90
N TYR A 133 21.72 -14.77 -6.18
CA TYR A 133 23.12 -14.82 -6.63
C TYR A 133 23.95 -13.69 -6.02
N ALA A 134 23.44 -12.45 -6.06
CA ALA A 134 24.13 -11.30 -5.48
C ALA A 134 24.37 -11.47 -3.97
N ASN A 135 23.36 -11.93 -3.23
CA ASN A 135 23.48 -12.18 -1.79
C ASN A 135 24.52 -13.27 -1.47
N ARG A 136 24.55 -14.37 -2.24
CA ARG A 136 25.57 -15.42 -2.07
C ARG A 136 26.97 -14.89 -2.35
N LYS A 137 27.15 -14.07 -3.38
CA LYS A 137 28.44 -13.47 -3.70
C LYS A 137 28.92 -12.55 -2.56
N PHE A 138 28.04 -11.69 -2.06
CA PHE A 138 28.34 -10.81 -0.93
C PHE A 138 28.75 -11.59 0.33
N ASN A 139 28.00 -12.64 0.68
CA ASN A 139 28.28 -13.45 1.87
C ASN A 139 29.57 -14.28 1.77
N LYS A 140 30.08 -14.56 0.57
CA LYS A 140 31.37 -15.25 0.38
C LYS A 140 32.58 -14.32 0.46
N THR A 141 32.37 -13.01 0.31
CA THR A 141 33.43 -11.98 0.36
C THR A 141 33.59 -11.41 1.77
N LYS A 142 32.72 -11.80 2.70
CA LYS A 142 32.73 -11.43 4.11
C LYS A 142 33.29 -12.59 4.93
#